data_AF-A0A208ZXA5-F1
#
_entry.id   AF-A0A208ZXA5-F1
#
_cell.length_a   1.000
_cell.length_b   1.000
_cell.length_c   1.000
_cell.angle_alpha   90.00
_cell.angle_beta   90.00
_cell.angle_gamma   90.00
#
_symmetry.space_group_name_H-M   'P 1'
#
loop_
_entity.id
_entity.type
_entity.pdbx_description
1 polymer ?
#
loop_
_entity_poly.entity_id
_entity_poly.type
_entity_poly.pdbx_seq_one_letter_code
_entity_poly.pdbx_strand_id
1 'polypeptide(L)'
;MGISSAKASVIMTGSRIIYSAGEKEHSIQLTNKDNFPNAVQVWLDSGDAQSTPETGRAPFIVTPPFFRMEANAGQTLRLKYTGSGLPTNKESVFYLNFLQVPPVNKAEKSNKMLVLMRNRIKIFYRPESITGSVDQVPSALTFSVRQRGKDVVVTGKNPTGFYATIASGEVVGGGKKLKMKSEMISPMSQAEWVIPNSSVPSNAIVNFLIVNDFGGQDTGSYRI
;
A
#
# COMPACT_ATOMS: atom_id res chain seq x y z
N MET A 1 23.02 -25.00 9.82
CA MET A 1 21.66 -24.49 10.09
C MET A 1 21.21 -23.70 8.88
N GLY A 2 20.39 -24.31 8.01
CA GLY A 2 19.92 -23.66 6.80
C GLY A 2 18.79 -22.71 7.14
N ILE A 3 18.99 -21.42 6.88
CA ILE A 3 17.93 -20.42 6.93
C ILE A 3 16.93 -20.83 5.84
N SER A 4 15.76 -21.31 6.24
CA SER A 4 14.67 -21.61 5.31
C SER A 4 14.25 -20.29 4.67
N SER A 5 14.66 -20.09 3.42
CA SER A 5 14.25 -18.96 2.60
C SER A 5 12.73 -18.86 2.60
N ALA A 6 12.19 -17.69 2.90
CA ALA A 6 10.77 -17.42 2.78
C ALA A 6 10.39 -17.61 1.30
N LYS A 7 9.73 -18.74 0.98
CA LYS A 7 9.26 -19.01 -0.37
C LYS A 7 7.99 -18.19 -0.62
N ALA A 8 8.15 -17.06 -1.29
CA ALA A 8 7.02 -16.36 -1.90
C ALA A 8 6.51 -17.23 -3.05
N SER A 9 5.21 -17.52 -3.06
CA SER A 9 4.58 -18.44 -4.00
C SER A 9 4.01 -17.65 -5.19
N VAL A 10 2.88 -16.97 -5.03
CA VAL A 10 2.35 -16.07 -6.05
C VAL A 10 2.73 -14.62 -5.74
N ILE A 11 3.41 -13.98 -6.68
CA ILE A 11 3.87 -12.59 -6.57
C ILE A 11 3.27 -11.72 -7.67
N MET A 12 3.13 -10.42 -7.38
CA MET A 12 2.75 -9.39 -8.35
C MET A 12 3.97 -8.57 -8.72
N THR A 13 4.05 -8.12 -9.98
CA THR A 13 5.02 -7.10 -10.37
C THR A 13 4.62 -5.75 -9.78
N GLY A 14 5.52 -5.13 -9.00
CA GLY A 14 5.26 -3.88 -8.29
C GLY A 14 4.56 -4.06 -6.94
N SER A 15 4.49 -3.00 -6.14
CA SER A 15 3.89 -3.01 -4.79
C SER A 15 2.60 -2.19 -4.66
N ARG A 16 2.22 -1.50 -5.74
CA ARG A 16 1.01 -0.67 -5.85
C ARG A 16 0.58 -0.54 -7.31
N ILE A 17 -0.67 -0.19 -7.51
CA ILE A 17 -1.26 0.03 -8.84
C ILE A 17 -1.65 1.50 -8.93
N ILE A 18 -1.18 2.19 -9.97
CA ILE A 18 -1.64 3.53 -10.33
C ILE A 18 -2.57 3.37 -11.53
N TYR A 19 -3.86 3.64 -11.34
CA TYR A 19 -4.86 3.58 -12.40
C TYR A 19 -5.15 5.00 -12.86
N SER A 20 -4.66 5.38 -14.04
CA SER A 20 -4.93 6.69 -14.63
C SER A 20 -6.38 6.75 -15.13
N ALA A 21 -7.11 7.84 -14.85
CA ALA A 21 -8.53 7.95 -15.20
C ALA A 21 -8.83 7.82 -16.71
N GLY A 22 -7.87 8.19 -17.58
CA GLY A 22 -7.99 8.01 -19.04
C GLY A 22 -7.77 6.58 -19.53
N GLU A 23 -7.33 5.65 -18.67
CA GLU A 23 -7.10 4.25 -19.06
C GLU A 23 -8.42 3.47 -19.15
N LYS A 24 -8.61 2.76 -20.27
CA LYS A 24 -9.74 1.84 -20.46
C LYS A 24 -9.67 0.63 -19.51
N GLU A 25 -8.45 0.16 -19.27
CA GLU A 25 -8.12 -0.93 -18.37
C GLU A 25 -6.63 -0.88 -18.01
N HIS A 26 -6.28 -1.46 -16.87
CA HIS A 26 -4.91 -1.60 -16.37
C HIS A 26 -4.55 -3.08 -16.30
N SER A 27 -3.37 -3.45 -16.79
CA SER A 27 -2.90 -4.85 -16.78
C SER A 27 -2.05 -5.14 -15.56
N ILE A 28 -2.37 -6.21 -14.84
CA ILE A 28 -1.66 -6.64 -13.63
C ILE A 28 -1.05 -8.01 -13.89
N GLN A 29 0.26 -8.14 -13.70
CA GLN A 29 0.96 -9.41 -13.90
C GLN A 29 1.20 -10.11 -12.56
N LEU A 30 0.69 -11.34 -12.45
CA LEU A 30 1.03 -12.28 -11.40
C LEU A 30 1.97 -13.36 -11.93
N THR A 31 2.84 -13.87 -11.05
CA THR A 31 3.72 -15.01 -11.35
C THR A 31 3.70 -15.99 -10.19
N ASN A 32 3.45 -17.26 -10.49
CA ASN A 32 3.64 -18.35 -9.54
C ASN A 32 5.10 -18.78 -9.57
N LYS A 33 5.81 -18.65 -8.46
CA LYS A 33 7.22 -19.05 -8.28
C LYS A 33 7.36 -20.42 -7.62
N ASP A 34 6.25 -21.10 -7.31
CA ASP A 34 6.29 -22.47 -6.84
C ASP A 34 6.55 -23.45 -7.98
N ASN A 35 7.03 -24.64 -7.60
CA ASN A 35 7.14 -25.80 -8.45
C ASN A 35 5.84 -26.64 -8.52
N PHE A 36 4.72 -26.11 -8.02
CA PHE A 36 3.39 -26.72 -8.08
C PHE A 36 2.32 -25.68 -8.48
N PRO A 37 1.17 -26.12 -9.02
CA PRO A 37 0.10 -25.22 -9.41
C PRO A 37 -0.63 -24.64 -8.20
N ASN A 38 -1.12 -23.40 -8.30
CA ASN A 38 -1.94 -22.75 -7.27
C ASN A 38 -3.30 -22.34 -7.86
N ALA A 39 -4.38 -22.45 -7.08
CA ALA A 39 -5.60 -21.73 -7.37
C ALA A 39 -5.50 -20.31 -6.81
N VAL A 40 -5.93 -19.32 -7.57
CA VAL A 40 -5.85 -17.91 -7.19
C VAL A 40 -7.23 -17.28 -7.30
N GLN A 41 -7.65 -16.63 -6.21
CA GLN A 41 -8.88 -15.85 -6.15
C GLN A 41 -8.54 -14.37 -5.95
N VAL A 42 -9.20 -13.49 -6.70
CA VAL A 42 -8.92 -12.05 -6.72
C VAL A 42 -10.22 -11.29 -6.49
N TRP A 43 -10.19 -10.29 -5.61
CA TRP A 43 -11.32 -9.40 -5.35
C TRP A 43 -10.85 -7.99 -4.98
N LEU A 44 -11.79 -7.05 -5.00
CA LEU A 44 -11.54 -5.63 -4.81
C LEU A 44 -12.37 -5.10 -3.65
N ASP A 45 -11.82 -4.15 -2.90
CA ASP A 45 -12.55 -3.48 -1.82
C ASP A 45 -12.16 -2.00 -1.66
N SER A 46 -12.95 -1.28 -0.84
CA SER A 46 -12.82 0.16 -0.59
C SER A 46 -12.27 0.50 0.80
N GLY A 47 -11.37 -0.33 1.34
CA GLY A 47 -10.69 -0.07 2.62
C GLY A 47 -10.97 -1.09 3.72
N ASP A 48 -11.87 -2.06 3.50
CA ASP A 48 -12.14 -3.12 4.46
C ASP A 48 -11.10 -4.24 4.34
N ALA A 49 -10.16 -4.26 5.28
CA ALA A 49 -9.12 -5.29 5.37
C ALA A 49 -9.66 -6.69 5.70
N GLN A 50 -10.91 -6.82 6.18
CA GLN A 50 -11.56 -8.10 6.45
C GLN A 50 -12.49 -8.55 5.31
N SER A 51 -12.56 -7.78 4.23
CA SER A 51 -13.39 -8.13 3.07
C SER A 51 -13.00 -9.49 2.47
N THR A 52 -14.02 -10.17 1.96
CA THR A 52 -13.93 -11.44 1.25
C THR A 52 -14.34 -11.25 -0.21
N PRO A 53 -14.17 -12.26 -1.08
CA PRO A 53 -14.68 -12.20 -2.45
C PRO A 53 -16.16 -11.83 -2.56
N GLU A 54 -16.96 -12.22 -1.58
CA GLU A 54 -18.41 -11.99 -1.55
C GLU A 54 -18.76 -10.60 -1.02
N THR A 55 -17.99 -10.05 -0.09
CA THR A 55 -18.28 -8.76 0.58
C THR A 55 -17.49 -7.57 0.02
N GLY A 56 -16.39 -7.83 -0.70
CA GLY A 56 -15.56 -6.79 -1.31
C GLY A 56 -16.34 -5.94 -2.31
N ARG A 57 -16.29 -4.62 -2.14
CA ARG A 57 -16.94 -3.65 -3.04
C ARG A 57 -15.96 -2.53 -3.37
N ALA A 58 -15.79 -2.25 -4.65
CA ALA A 58 -15.05 -1.13 -5.20
C ALA A 58 -15.64 -0.77 -6.57
N PRO A 59 -15.47 0.46 -7.08
CA PRO A 59 -15.93 0.85 -8.41
C PRO A 59 -14.99 0.33 -9.51
N PHE A 60 -14.53 -0.90 -9.37
CA PHE A 60 -13.60 -1.57 -10.26
C PHE A 60 -14.05 -3.01 -10.46
N ILE A 61 -13.73 -3.56 -11.63
CA ILE A 61 -13.84 -4.98 -11.93
C ILE A 61 -12.46 -5.53 -12.25
N VAL A 62 -12.19 -6.78 -11.85
CA VAL A 62 -10.96 -7.51 -12.18
C VAL A 62 -11.31 -8.80 -12.91
N THR A 63 -10.56 -9.14 -13.95
CA THR A 63 -10.82 -10.32 -14.77
C THR A 63 -9.53 -11.05 -15.16
N PRO A 64 -9.46 -12.38 -15.04
CA PRO A 64 -10.43 -13.26 -14.37
C PRO A 64 -10.36 -13.14 -12.83
N PRO A 65 -11.48 -13.28 -12.10
CA PRO A 65 -11.50 -13.20 -10.63
C PRO A 65 -11.09 -14.52 -9.95
N PHE A 66 -11.09 -15.64 -10.66
CA PHE A 66 -10.62 -16.94 -10.17
C PHE A 66 -10.01 -17.76 -11.31
N PHE A 67 -8.85 -18.35 -11.05
CA PHE A 67 -8.11 -19.12 -12.06
C PHE A 67 -7.08 -20.03 -11.39
N ARG A 68 -6.57 -20.98 -12.16
CA ARG A 68 -5.46 -21.84 -11.79
C ARG A 68 -4.19 -21.35 -12.46
N MET A 69 -3.12 -21.18 -11.68
CA MET A 69 -1.77 -20.89 -12.18
C MET A 69 -0.94 -22.16 -12.10
N GLU A 70 -0.37 -22.60 -13.22
CA GLU A 70 0.59 -23.70 -13.20
C GLU A 70 1.92 -23.30 -12.53
N ALA A 71 2.74 -24.30 -12.22
CA ALA A 71 4.07 -24.08 -11.67
C ALA A 71 4.91 -23.17 -12.58
N ASN A 72 5.62 -22.19 -11.99
CA ASN A 72 6.46 -21.23 -12.73
C ASN A 72 5.74 -20.40 -13.81
N ALA A 73 4.40 -20.40 -13.85
CA ALA A 73 3.61 -19.71 -14.87
C ALA A 73 3.24 -18.27 -14.46
N GLY A 74 3.03 -17.41 -15.45
CA GLY A 74 2.47 -16.07 -15.28
C GLY A 74 0.98 -16.01 -15.63
N GLN A 75 0.24 -15.10 -15.00
CA GLN A 75 -1.14 -14.77 -15.35
C GLN A 75 -1.31 -13.26 -15.38
N THR A 76 -1.93 -12.74 -16.45
CA THR A 76 -2.32 -11.33 -16.54
C THR A 76 -3.77 -11.18 -16.11
N LEU A 77 -4.04 -10.18 -15.27
CA LEU A 77 -5.37 -9.72 -14.90
C LEU A 77 -5.64 -8.37 -15.56
N ARG A 78 -6.91 -8.12 -15.92
CA ARG A 78 -7.38 -6.82 -16.38
C ARG A 78 -8.20 -6.17 -15.28
N LEU A 79 -7.77 -5.00 -14.83
CA LEU A 79 -8.49 -4.15 -13.89
C LEU A 79 -9.18 -3.04 -14.69
N LYS A 80 -10.46 -2.78 -14.46
CA LYS A 80 -11.21 -1.74 -15.17
C LYS A 80 -12.09 -0.95 -14.22
N TYR A 81 -12.05 0.37 -14.34
CA TYR A 81 -12.94 1.27 -13.61
C TYR A 81 -14.38 1.19 -14.17
N THR A 82 -15.39 1.18 -13.30
CA THR A 82 -16.80 1.03 -13.69
C THR A 82 -17.49 2.34 -14.08
N GLY A 83 -16.81 3.48 -13.94
CA GLY A 83 -17.17 4.70 -14.66
C GLY A 83 -17.98 5.78 -13.93
N SER A 84 -18.23 5.68 -12.62
CA SER A 84 -18.93 6.79 -11.94
C SER A 84 -18.59 6.99 -10.47
N GLY A 85 -18.61 8.26 -10.03
CA GLY A 85 -18.70 8.66 -8.61
C GLY A 85 -17.39 9.03 -7.92
N LEU A 86 -16.25 9.01 -8.62
CA LEU A 86 -14.97 9.39 -8.01
C LEU A 86 -14.66 10.89 -8.18
N PRO A 87 -14.01 11.52 -7.17
CA PRO A 87 -13.52 12.89 -7.28
C PRO A 87 -12.59 13.07 -8.49
N THR A 88 -12.67 14.23 -9.13
CA THR A 88 -11.82 14.58 -10.27
C THR A 88 -10.60 15.41 -9.87
N ASN A 89 -10.58 15.99 -8.68
CA ASN A 89 -9.52 16.89 -8.22
C ASN A 89 -8.53 16.26 -7.23
N LYS A 90 -8.68 14.97 -6.92
CA LYS A 90 -7.81 14.23 -5.99
C LYS A 90 -7.86 12.73 -6.24
N GLU A 91 -6.82 12.04 -5.81
CA GLU A 91 -6.77 10.58 -5.86
C GLU A 91 -7.83 9.94 -4.97
N SER A 92 -8.22 8.72 -5.34
CA SER A 92 -9.00 7.80 -4.50
C SER A 92 -8.23 6.50 -4.32
N VAL A 93 -8.30 5.90 -3.13
CA VAL A 93 -7.61 4.63 -2.83
C VAL A 93 -8.59 3.47 -2.71
N PHE A 94 -8.25 2.37 -3.37
CA PHE A 94 -8.93 1.07 -3.29
C PHE A 94 -7.91 -0.02 -3.08
N TYR A 95 -8.36 -1.27 -2.95
CA TYR A 95 -7.48 -2.39 -2.68
C TYR A 95 -7.80 -3.57 -3.59
N LEU A 96 -6.76 -4.15 -4.16
CA LEU A 96 -6.79 -5.46 -4.80
C LEU A 96 -6.27 -6.50 -3.83
N ASN A 97 -7.06 -7.54 -3.62
CA ASN A 97 -6.68 -8.68 -2.81
C ASN A 97 -6.52 -9.89 -3.73
N PHE A 98 -5.47 -10.67 -3.52
CA PHE A 98 -5.36 -11.99 -4.13
C PHE A 98 -4.94 -13.03 -3.10
N LEU A 99 -5.67 -14.14 -3.10
CA LEU A 99 -5.45 -15.30 -2.23
C LEU A 99 -4.93 -16.44 -3.07
N GLN A 100 -3.77 -16.97 -2.70
CA GLN A 100 -3.25 -18.21 -3.28
C GLN A 100 -3.70 -19.41 -2.42
N VAL A 101 -4.10 -20.49 -3.10
CA VAL A 101 -4.53 -21.75 -2.48
C VAL A 101 -3.71 -22.88 -3.09
N PRO A 102 -2.76 -23.46 -2.34
CA PRO A 102 -1.95 -24.57 -2.82
C PRO A 102 -2.74 -25.89 -2.85
N PRO A 103 -2.29 -26.87 -3.65
CA PRO A 103 -2.99 -28.14 -3.80
C PRO A 103 -2.80 -29.00 -2.54
N VAL A 104 -3.85 -29.71 -2.15
CA VAL A 104 -3.80 -30.65 -1.03
C VAL A 104 -3.72 -32.08 -1.57
N ASN A 105 -2.58 -32.73 -1.40
CA ASN A 105 -2.46 -34.16 -1.71
C ASN A 105 -3.17 -34.99 -0.63
N LYS A 106 -4.30 -35.61 -0.99
CA LYS A 106 -5.11 -36.44 -0.09
C LYS A 106 -4.49 -37.80 0.24
N ALA A 107 -3.44 -38.25 -0.48
CA ALA A 107 -2.84 -39.57 -0.32
C ALA A 107 -1.82 -39.67 0.82
N GLU A 108 -1.30 -38.53 1.30
CA GLU A 108 -0.33 -38.51 2.42
C GLU A 108 -1.07 -38.37 3.75
N LYS A 109 -0.95 -39.39 4.61
CA LYS A 109 -1.61 -39.49 5.92
C LYS A 109 -0.88 -38.77 7.08
N SER A 110 0.05 -37.87 6.77
CA SER A 110 0.77 -37.09 7.79
C SER A 110 -0.02 -35.85 8.22
N ASN A 111 0.26 -35.33 9.41
CA ASN A 111 -0.26 -34.03 9.84
C ASN A 111 0.25 -32.93 8.89
N LYS A 112 -0.67 -32.20 8.25
CA LYS A 112 -0.32 -31.14 7.29
C LYS A 112 -0.70 -29.76 7.83
N MET A 113 0.22 -28.82 7.72
CA MET A 113 -0.05 -27.40 7.90
C MET A 113 -0.22 -26.77 6.51
N LEU A 114 -1.41 -26.23 6.23
CA LEU A 114 -1.67 -25.47 5.01
C LEU A 114 -1.52 -23.99 5.30
N VAL A 115 -0.67 -23.31 4.55
CA VAL A 115 -0.50 -21.86 4.64
C VAL A 115 -1.18 -21.21 3.44
N LEU A 116 -2.22 -20.43 3.71
CA LEU A 116 -2.88 -19.59 2.72
C LEU A 116 -2.31 -18.18 2.81
N MET A 117 -1.90 -17.61 1.68
CA MET A 117 -1.34 -16.25 1.64
C MET A 117 -2.31 -15.32 0.94
N ARG A 118 -2.77 -14.30 1.67
CA ARG A 118 -3.54 -13.20 1.12
C ARG A 118 -2.66 -11.97 0.98
N ASN A 119 -2.48 -11.51 -0.25
CA ASN A 119 -1.81 -10.25 -0.54
C ASN A 119 -2.87 -9.16 -0.73
N ARG A 120 -2.55 -7.94 -0.27
CA ARG A 120 -3.42 -6.76 -0.36
C ARG A 120 -2.62 -5.59 -0.89
N ILE A 121 -3.01 -5.11 -2.05
CA ILE A 121 -2.28 -4.11 -2.85
C ILE A 121 -3.14 -2.86 -2.98
N LYS A 122 -2.55 -1.68 -2.77
CA LYS A 122 -3.24 -0.40 -2.97
C LYS A 122 -3.41 -0.12 -4.47
N ILE A 123 -4.61 0.31 -4.85
CA ILE A 123 -4.93 0.90 -6.15
C ILE A 123 -5.17 2.38 -5.91
N PHE A 124 -4.41 3.25 -6.57
CA PHE A 124 -4.64 4.69 -6.60
C PHE A 124 -5.32 5.04 -7.91
N TYR A 125 -6.60 5.41 -7.85
CA TYR A 125 -7.28 6.04 -8.98
C TYR A 125 -6.83 7.48 -9.08
N ARG A 126 -6.21 7.84 -10.21
CA ARG A 126 -5.62 9.15 -10.44
C ARG A 126 -6.34 9.89 -11.58
N PRO A 127 -7.20 10.87 -11.26
CA PRO A 127 -7.72 11.82 -12.23
C PRO A 127 -6.62 12.60 -12.96
N GLU A 128 -6.84 12.88 -14.24
CA GLU A 128 -5.92 13.73 -15.04
C GLU A 128 -5.95 15.20 -14.62
N SER A 129 -7.04 15.65 -13.98
CA SER A 129 -7.24 17.04 -13.56
C SER A 129 -6.62 17.40 -12.21
N ILE A 130 -5.84 16.51 -11.58
CA ILE A 130 -5.10 16.87 -10.36
C ILE A 130 -4.03 17.91 -10.71
N THR A 131 -4.00 19.01 -9.96
CA THR A 131 -2.97 20.04 -10.12
C THR A 131 -1.64 19.60 -9.50
N GLY A 132 -0.53 19.87 -10.20
CA GLY A 132 0.83 19.54 -9.77
C GLY A 132 1.28 18.15 -10.22
N SER A 133 2.46 17.72 -9.74
CA SER A 133 3.01 16.38 -10.00
C SER A 133 3.16 15.60 -8.69
N VAL A 134 2.99 14.28 -8.78
CA VAL A 134 3.24 13.35 -7.65
C VAL A 134 4.67 13.48 -7.11
N ASP A 135 5.64 13.80 -7.97
CA ASP A 135 7.04 13.97 -7.57
C ASP A 135 7.27 15.19 -6.65
N GLN A 136 6.32 16.12 -6.63
CA GLN A 136 6.38 17.32 -5.77
C GLN A 136 5.82 17.06 -4.36
N VAL A 137 5.11 15.94 -4.17
CA VAL A 137 4.48 15.60 -2.89
C VAL A 137 5.47 15.67 -1.71
N PRO A 138 6.68 15.08 -1.77
CA PRO A 138 7.60 15.11 -0.64
C PRO A 138 7.95 16.54 -0.19
N SER A 139 8.20 17.44 -1.15
CA SER A 139 8.52 18.85 -0.87
C SER A 139 7.30 19.68 -0.44
N ALA A 140 6.09 19.28 -0.79
CA ALA A 140 4.86 19.99 -0.45
C ALA A 140 4.34 19.64 0.96
N LEU A 141 4.79 18.53 1.54
CA LEU A 141 4.43 18.15 2.90
C LEU A 141 4.97 19.17 3.91
N THR A 142 4.11 19.53 4.86
CA THR A 142 4.52 20.37 6.00
C THR A 142 4.31 19.60 7.30
N PHE A 143 5.14 19.88 8.29
CA PHE A 143 5.05 19.21 9.58
C PHE A 143 5.01 20.21 10.72
N SER A 144 4.31 19.86 11.79
CA SER A 144 4.38 20.55 13.08
C SER A 144 4.61 19.55 14.19
N VAL A 145 5.43 19.91 15.18
CA VAL A 145 5.74 19.05 16.33
C VAL A 145 5.37 19.81 17.61
N ARG A 146 4.52 19.21 18.45
CA ARG A 146 4.06 19.83 19.69
C ARG A 146 4.08 18.86 20.86
N GLN A 147 4.28 19.40 22.06
CA GLN A 147 4.11 18.65 23.30
C GLN A 147 2.61 18.52 23.62
N ARG A 148 2.16 17.32 24.00
CA ARG A 148 0.81 17.04 24.51
C ARG A 148 0.91 16.23 25.80
N GLY A 149 0.96 16.92 26.94
CA GLY A 149 1.21 16.28 28.22
C GLY A 149 2.57 15.58 28.23
N LYS A 150 2.59 14.28 28.52
CA LYS A 150 3.80 13.44 28.52
C LYS A 150 4.19 12.90 27.13
N ASP A 151 3.41 13.21 26.10
CA ASP A 151 3.60 12.70 24.74
C ASP A 151 3.99 13.81 23.77
N VAL A 152 4.61 13.44 22.65
CA VAL A 152 4.81 14.33 21.51
C VAL A 152 3.81 13.98 20.43
N VAL A 153 3.23 15.01 19.80
CA VAL A 153 2.38 14.86 18.62
C VAL A 153 3.08 15.51 17.43
N VAL A 154 3.29 14.70 16.39
CA VAL A 154 3.72 15.17 15.07
C VAL A 154 2.50 15.22 14.19
N THR A 155 2.23 16.35 13.53
CA THR A 155 1.14 16.47 12.55
C THR A 155 1.77 16.73 11.19
N GLY A 156 1.52 15.85 10.23
CA GLY A 156 1.95 16.01 8.83
C GLY A 156 0.76 16.40 7.98
N LYS A 157 0.85 17.52 7.25
CA LYS A 157 -0.19 18.00 6.34
C LYS A 157 0.21 17.76 4.90
N ASN A 158 -0.73 17.21 4.14
CA ASN A 158 -0.63 16.99 2.71
C ASN A 158 -1.58 17.93 1.97
N PRO A 159 -1.09 19.06 1.42
CA PRO A 159 -1.94 19.99 0.68
C PRO A 159 -2.24 19.52 -0.76
N THR A 160 -1.63 18.43 -1.22
CA THR A 160 -1.71 17.99 -2.62
C THR A 160 -2.95 17.15 -2.91
N GLY A 161 -3.24 16.94 -4.20
CA GLY A 161 -4.28 16.01 -4.67
C GLY A 161 -3.86 14.53 -4.65
N PHE A 162 -2.63 14.20 -4.23
CA PHE A 162 -2.09 12.83 -4.23
C PHE A 162 -2.02 12.26 -2.81
N TYR A 163 -2.06 10.94 -2.65
CA TYR A 163 -1.77 10.29 -1.37
C TYR A 163 -0.26 10.30 -1.06
N ALA A 164 0.11 10.63 0.18
CA ALA A 164 1.49 10.54 0.65
C ALA A 164 1.65 9.33 1.59
N THR A 165 2.33 8.27 1.13
CA THR A 165 2.63 7.10 2.01
C THR A 165 3.98 7.27 2.68
N ILE A 166 3.98 7.65 3.95
CA ILE A 166 5.18 7.70 4.80
C ILE A 166 5.52 6.27 5.21
N ALA A 167 6.61 5.71 4.67
CA ALA A 167 7.11 4.39 5.03
C ALA A 167 7.69 4.38 6.46
N SER A 168 8.44 5.43 6.78
CA SER A 168 8.99 5.67 8.11
C SER A 168 9.34 7.15 8.25
N GLY A 169 9.49 7.61 9.49
CA GLY A 169 9.97 8.95 9.75
C GLY A 169 10.54 9.08 11.15
N GLU A 170 11.19 10.21 11.39
CA GLU A 170 11.76 10.56 12.67
C GLU A 170 11.81 12.06 12.88
N VAL A 171 11.55 12.47 14.11
CA VAL A 171 11.86 13.83 14.58
C VAL A 171 13.21 13.79 15.28
N VAL A 172 14.15 14.58 14.81
CA VAL A 172 15.52 14.68 15.37
C VAL A 172 15.81 16.11 15.82
N GLY A 173 16.63 16.25 16.85
CA GLY A 173 17.06 17.55 17.38
C GLY A 173 17.57 17.45 18.81
N GLY A 174 18.51 18.31 19.21
CA GLY A 174 19.02 18.34 20.59
C GLY A 174 19.48 16.98 21.16
N GLY A 175 20.05 16.11 20.33
CA GLY A 175 20.47 14.75 20.71
C GLY A 175 19.35 13.72 20.89
N LYS A 176 18.09 14.09 20.62
CA LYS A 176 16.91 13.20 20.70
C LYS A 176 16.47 12.74 19.32
N LYS A 177 15.87 11.56 19.27
CA LYS A 177 15.28 10.94 18.07
C LYS A 177 13.96 10.26 18.42
N LEU A 178 12.87 10.71 17.81
CA LEU A 178 11.53 10.18 18.02
C LEU A 178 11.05 9.50 16.74
N LYS A 179 10.77 8.20 16.78
CA LYS A 179 10.36 7.43 15.60
C LYS A 179 8.88 7.61 15.29
N MET A 180 8.55 7.77 14.03
CA MET A 180 7.20 7.77 13.47
C MET A 180 6.94 6.40 12.81
N LYS A 181 5.74 5.86 13.03
CA LYS A 181 5.28 4.65 12.35
C LYS A 181 4.88 4.96 10.90
N SER A 182 4.79 3.94 10.05
CA SER A 182 4.25 4.11 8.71
C SER A 182 2.81 4.60 8.77
N GLU A 183 2.47 5.56 7.91
CA GLU A 183 1.13 6.13 7.81
C GLU A 183 0.92 6.68 6.40
N MET A 184 -0.32 6.68 5.92
CA MET A 184 -0.68 7.25 4.62
C MET A 184 -1.54 8.50 4.83
N ILE A 185 -1.03 9.65 4.41
CA ILE A 185 -1.75 10.92 4.48
C ILE A 185 -2.61 11.05 3.23
N SER A 186 -3.93 11.19 3.43
CA SER A 186 -4.87 11.41 2.33
C SER A 186 -4.65 12.75 1.61
N PRO A 187 -5.06 12.88 0.35
CA PRO A 187 -5.05 14.17 -0.36
C PRO A 187 -5.78 15.25 0.43
N MET A 188 -5.22 16.47 0.43
CA MET A 188 -5.81 17.66 1.06
C MET A 188 -6.21 17.42 2.53
N SER A 189 -5.39 16.67 3.26
CA SER A 189 -5.67 16.23 4.63
C SER A 189 -4.41 16.20 5.49
N GLN A 190 -4.53 15.69 6.71
CA GLN A 190 -3.42 15.56 7.65
C GLN A 190 -3.47 14.23 8.40
N ALA A 191 -2.31 13.79 8.90
CA ALA A 191 -2.17 12.66 9.79
C ALA A 191 -1.41 13.07 11.06
N GLU A 192 -1.69 12.38 12.17
CA GLU A 192 -1.01 12.60 13.45
C GLU A 192 -0.26 11.34 13.90
N TRP A 193 0.97 11.52 14.38
CA TRP A 193 1.72 10.51 15.11
C TRP A 193 1.83 10.90 16.57
N VAL A 194 1.31 10.06 17.45
CA VAL A 194 1.41 10.21 18.89
C VAL A 194 2.56 9.35 19.40
N ILE A 195 3.57 9.98 19.98
CA ILE A 195 4.78 9.34 20.47
C ILE A 195 4.77 9.39 22.01
N PRO A 196 4.45 8.27 22.67
CA PRO A 196 4.21 8.28 24.11
C PRO A 196 5.49 8.52 24.92
N ASN A 197 5.35 9.14 26.09
CA ASN A 197 6.44 9.35 27.06
C ASN A 197 7.69 9.98 26.43
N SER A 198 7.50 11.08 25.68
CA SER A 198 8.55 11.75 24.93
C SER A 198 8.48 13.27 25.09
N SER A 199 9.56 13.95 24.68
CA SER A 199 9.66 15.41 24.74
C SER A 199 10.10 15.96 23.40
N VAL A 200 9.54 17.10 23.01
CA VAL A 200 9.87 17.76 21.73
C VAL A 200 11.38 18.02 21.65
N PRO A 201 12.06 17.57 20.59
CA PRO A 201 13.46 17.90 20.34
C PRO A 201 13.68 19.41 20.13
N SER A 202 14.78 19.97 20.64
CA SER A 202 15.16 21.36 20.30
C SER A 202 15.66 21.43 18.86
N ASN A 203 15.32 22.50 18.14
CA ASN A 203 15.61 22.65 16.70
C ASN A 203 15.13 21.43 15.88
N ALA A 204 13.89 21.00 16.12
CA ALA A 204 13.34 19.78 15.56
C ALA A 204 13.36 19.79 14.01
N ILE A 205 13.81 18.69 13.44
CA ILE A 205 13.72 18.39 12.01
C ILE A 205 12.97 17.07 11.87
N VAL A 206 11.98 17.03 10.98
CA VAL A 206 11.28 15.80 10.60
C VAL A 206 11.94 15.26 9.34
N ASN A 207 12.57 14.09 9.44
CA ASN A 207 13.07 13.33 8.31
C ASN A 207 12.12 12.17 8.02
N PHE A 208 11.83 11.88 6.76
CA PHE A 208 10.91 10.82 6.40
C PHE A 208 11.29 10.12 5.10
N LEU A 209 10.87 8.86 4.97
CA LEU A 209 10.90 8.09 3.75
C LEU A 209 9.47 7.99 3.22
N ILE A 210 9.28 8.37 1.95
CA ILE A 210 7.99 8.33 1.27
C ILE A 210 8.05 7.31 0.14
N VAL A 211 6.99 6.52 -0.03
CA VAL A 211 6.89 5.53 -1.11
C VAL A 211 6.35 6.20 -2.37
N ASN A 212 7.12 6.17 -3.45
CA ASN A 212 6.71 6.70 -4.76
C ASN A 212 5.87 5.69 -5.56
N ASP A 213 5.43 6.09 -6.76
CA ASP A 213 4.55 5.28 -7.61
C ASP A 213 5.17 3.96 -8.07
N PHE A 214 6.49 3.91 -8.19
CA PHE A 214 7.23 2.70 -8.56
C PHE A 214 7.48 1.76 -7.38
N GLY A 215 7.03 2.14 -6.18
CA GLY A 215 7.27 1.39 -4.94
C GLY A 215 8.66 1.61 -4.34
N GLY A 216 9.46 2.52 -4.91
CA GLY A 216 10.73 2.99 -4.35
C GLY A 216 10.50 3.93 -3.17
N GLN A 217 11.56 4.21 -2.41
CA GLN A 217 11.53 5.14 -1.28
C GLN A 217 12.38 6.36 -1.57
N ASP A 218 11.75 7.53 -1.50
CA ASP A 218 12.41 8.82 -1.61
C ASP A 218 12.54 9.46 -0.21
N THR A 219 13.56 10.29 -0.03
CA THR A 219 13.82 10.99 1.23
C THR A 219 13.17 12.36 1.22
N GLY A 220 12.63 12.78 2.37
CA GLY A 220 12.15 14.13 2.61
C GLY A 220 12.60 14.64 3.97
N SER A 221 12.70 15.96 4.10
CA SER A 221 13.06 16.63 5.35
C SER A 221 12.30 17.93 5.50
N TYR A 222 11.86 18.23 6.72
CA TYR A 222 11.14 19.46 7.05
C TYR A 222 11.66 20.01 8.39
N ARG A 223 12.12 21.26 8.38
CA ARG A 223 12.59 21.95 9.58
C ARG A 223 11.43 22.66 10.27
N ILE A 224 11.25 22.41 11.56
CA ILE A 224 10.22 23.03 12.42
C ILE A 224 10.62 24.43 12.85
#